data_AF-A0A3B9Z8V2-F1
#
_entry.id   AF-A0A3B9Z8V2-F1
#
_cell.length_a   1.000
_cell.length_b   1.000
_cell.length_c   1.000
_cell.angle_alpha   90.00
_cell.angle_beta   90.00
_cell.angle_gamma   90.00
#
_symmetry.space_group_name_H-M   'P 1'
#
loop_
_entity.id
_entity.type
_entity.pdbx_description
1 polymer ?
#
loop_
_entity_poly.entity_id
_entity_poly.type
_entity_poly.pdbx_seq_one_letter_code
_entity_poly.pdbx_strand_id
1 'polypeptide(L)' 'MAEENKSVESGCDSSSCATCPSASNCGSAKPAFDPANKASNIKHVIAVMSGKGGVGKSFVSASLAVDLKSKGY' A
#
# COMPACT_ATOMS: atom_id res chain seq x y z
N MET A 1 43.35 -31.39 -1.76
CA MET A 1 42.50 -30.23 -2.09
C MET A 1 41.17 -30.84 -2.55
N ALA A 2 40.25 -31.29 -1.68
CA ALA A 2 39.50 -30.54 -0.66
C ALA A 2 38.99 -29.22 -1.29
N GLU A 3 37.70 -29.04 -1.60
CA GLU A 3 36.60 -29.03 -0.63
C GLU A 3 35.27 -29.60 -1.18
N GLU A 4 34.58 -30.31 -0.28
CA GLU A 4 33.19 -30.78 -0.29
C GLU A 4 32.20 -29.63 -0.04
N ASN A 5 30.95 -29.74 -0.49
CA ASN A 5 29.70 -29.30 0.19
C ASN A 5 28.53 -29.56 -0.77
N LYS A 6 27.82 -30.70 -0.76
CA LYS A 6 26.97 -31.32 0.26
C LYS A 6 25.92 -30.40 0.89
N SER A 7 24.69 -30.57 0.38
CA SER A 7 23.39 -30.43 1.06
C SER A 7 22.94 -28.98 1.35
N VAL A 8 21.66 -28.58 1.34
CA VAL A 8 20.39 -29.25 1.71
C VAL A 8 19.25 -28.48 1.02
N GLU A 9 18.24 -29.22 0.53
CA GLU A 9 16.88 -28.75 0.30
C GLU A 9 16.26 -28.26 1.63
N SER A 10 16.02 -26.97 1.80
CA SER A 10 15.05 -26.51 2.81
C SER A 10 14.70 -25.02 2.67
N GLY A 11 13.47 -24.77 2.23
CA GLY A 11 12.64 -23.69 2.80
C GLY A 11 12.67 -22.35 2.08
N CYS A 12 11.95 -22.22 0.95
CA CYS A 12 11.21 -20.99 0.73
C CYS A 12 9.75 -21.29 1.12
N ASP A 13 9.44 -21.17 2.42
CA ASP A 13 8.07 -21.03 2.89
C ASP A 13 7.40 -19.89 2.12
N SER A 14 6.13 -20.04 1.79
CA SER A 14 5.31 -19.06 1.06
C SER A 14 5.27 -17.65 1.69
N SER A 15 5.82 -17.51 2.90
CA SER A 15 6.00 -16.24 3.62
C SER A 15 7.24 -15.43 3.18
N SER A 16 8.28 -16.06 2.62
CA SER A 16 9.59 -15.39 2.41
C SER A 16 10.03 -15.31 0.94
N CYS A 17 9.07 -15.32 0.00
CA CYS A 17 9.38 -15.20 -1.43
C CYS A 17 10.01 -13.84 -1.83
N ALA A 18 10.00 -12.85 -0.92
CA ALA A 18 10.54 -11.51 -1.15
C ALA A 18 12.08 -11.46 -1.17
N THR A 19 12.76 -12.43 -0.57
CA THR A 19 14.24 -12.45 -0.44
C THR A 19 14.87 -13.60 -1.24
N CYS A 20 14.05 -14.46 -1.87
CA CYS A 20 14.51 -15.60 -2.65
C CYS A 20 15.02 -15.08 -4.03
N PRO A 21 16.19 -15.49 -4.54
CA PRO A 21 16.77 -15.00 -5.81
C PRO A 21 15.92 -15.29 -7.06
N SER A 22 14.89 -16.13 -6.92
CA SER A 22 13.86 -16.47 -7.90
C SER A 22 12.55 -15.68 -7.75
N ALA A 23 12.56 -14.55 -7.02
CA ALA A 23 11.40 -13.69 -6.77
C ALA A 23 10.64 -13.23 -8.03
N SER A 24 11.29 -13.21 -9.20
CA SER A 24 10.68 -12.84 -10.48
C SER A 24 9.64 -13.85 -11.00
N ASN A 25 9.66 -15.10 -10.51
CA ASN A 25 8.69 -16.14 -10.91
C ASN A 25 7.71 -16.54 -9.80
N CYS A 26 7.69 -15.79 -8.68
CA CYS A 26 6.70 -15.98 -7.65
C CYS A 26 5.38 -15.40 -8.17
N GLY A 27 4.52 -16.27 -8.73
CA GLY A 27 3.17 -15.95 -9.17
C GLY A 27 2.42 -15.26 -8.04
N SER A 28 2.46 -13.94 -8.04
CA SER A 28 1.99 -13.11 -6.94
C SER A 28 0.49 -13.30 -6.87
N ALA A 29 0.04 -14.02 -5.84
CA ALA A 29 -1.35 -14.03 -5.45
C ALA A 29 -1.75 -12.56 -5.28
N LYS A 30 -2.65 -12.09 -6.16
CA LYS A 30 -3.25 -10.77 -6.02
C LYS A 30 -3.79 -10.69 -4.60
N PRO A 31 -3.51 -9.62 -3.84
CA PRO A 31 -4.08 -9.48 -2.50
C PRO A 31 -5.60 -9.65 -2.63
N ALA A 32 -6.17 -10.55 -1.82
CA ALA A 32 -7.60 -10.75 -1.77
C ALA A 32 -8.22 -9.44 -1.28
N PHE A 33 -8.76 -8.63 -2.19
CA PHE A 33 -9.46 -7.41 -1.84
C PHE A 33 -10.82 -7.80 -1.27
N ASP A 34 -11.09 -7.35 -0.05
CA ASP A 34 -12.44 -7.34 0.51
C ASP A 34 -13.40 -6.61 -0.45
N PRO A 35 -14.69 -6.98 -0.48
CA PRO A 35 -15.66 -6.32 -1.34
C PRO A 35 -15.64 -4.81 -1.08
N ALA A 36 -15.43 -4.04 -2.15
CA ALA A 36 -15.38 -2.60 -2.07
C ALA A 36 -16.65 -2.05 -1.40
N ASN A 37 -16.48 -1.13 -0.45
CA ASN A 37 -17.60 -0.47 0.19
C ASN A 37 -18.54 0.17 -0.84
N LYS A 38 -19.85 0.20 -0.57
CA LYS A 38 -20.84 0.84 -1.45
C LYS A 38 -20.54 2.33 -1.70
N ALA A 39 -19.79 2.96 -0.80
CA ALA A 39 -19.33 4.35 -0.89
C ALA A 39 -17.97 4.50 -1.63
N SER A 40 -17.39 3.44 -2.21
CA SER A 40 -16.11 3.50 -2.92
C SER A 40 -16.16 4.22 -4.26
N ASN A 41 -17.29 4.84 -4.62
CA ASN A 41 -17.42 5.61 -5.86
C ASN A 41 -16.91 7.04 -5.67
N ILE A 42 -15.59 7.20 -5.73
CA ILE A 42 -14.90 8.48 -5.55
C ILE A 42 -14.83 9.19 -6.91
N LYS A 43 -15.66 10.22 -7.11
CA LYS A 43 -15.66 11.03 -8.35
C LYS A 43 -14.49 12.01 -8.42
N HIS A 44 -14.04 12.51 -7.27
CA HIS A 44 -13.04 13.57 -7.18
C HIS A 44 -12.02 13.25 -6.07
N VAL A 45 -10.74 13.40 -6.38
CA VAL A 45 -9.62 13.23 -5.44
C VAL A 45 -8.90 14.57 -5.33
N ILE A 46 -8.87 15.13 -4.12
CA ILE A 46 -8.24 16.43 -3.84
C ILE A 46 -7.09 16.21 -2.86
N ALA A 47 -5.89 16.60 -3.26
CA ALA A 47 -4.72 16.58 -2.40
C ALA A 47 -4.48 17.98 -1.79
N VAL A 48 -4.40 18.06 -0.47
CA VAL A 48 -4.01 19.29 0.25
C VAL A 48 -2.56 19.16 0.70
N MET A 49 -1.69 19.95 0.09
CA MET A 49 -0.25 19.95 0.38
C MET A 49 0.18 21.30 0.95
N SER A 50 1.20 21.29 1.81
CA SER A 50 1.83 22.51 2.28
C SER A 50 3.24 22.22 2.81
N GLY A 51 4.00 23.28 3.06
CA GLY A 51 5.38 23.23 3.54
C GLY A 51 5.52 22.84 5.01
N LYS A 52 6.55 23.41 5.65
CA LYS A 52 7.01 23.14 7.02
C LYS A 52 5.86 23.26 8.06
N GLY A 53 6.05 22.67 9.25
CA GLY A 53 5.02 22.56 10.29
C GLY A 53 4.34 23.90 10.67
N GLY A 54 3.04 23.85 11.01
CA GLY A 54 2.27 25.02 11.47
C GLY A 54 1.44 25.76 10.42
N VAL A 55 1.64 25.49 9.13
CA VAL A 55 0.93 26.11 7.99
C VAL A 55 -0.57 25.75 7.85
N GLY A 56 -1.13 24.98 8.77
CA GLY A 56 -2.59 24.72 8.80
C GLY A 56 -3.14 23.69 7.80
N LYS A 57 -2.33 22.78 7.24
CA LYS A 57 -2.79 21.71 6.33
C LYS A 57 -4.06 21.02 6.82
N SER A 58 -4.04 20.53 8.06
CA SER A 58 -5.16 19.80 8.66
C SER A 58 -6.40 20.68 8.83
N PHE A 59 -6.20 21.97 9.17
CA PHE A 59 -7.30 22.92 9.31
C PHE A 59 -7.98 23.18 7.96
N VAL A 60 -7.20 23.42 6.91
CA VAL A 60 -7.72 23.65 5.56
C VAL A 60 -8.43 22.40 5.04
N SER A 61 -7.85 21.21 5.21
CA SER A 61 -8.49 19.95 4.82
C SER A 61 -9.84 19.74 5.52
N ALA A 62 -9.91 20.00 6.82
CA ALA A 62 -11.14 19.84 7.59
C ALA A 62 -12.21 20.88 7.19
N SER A 63 -11.82 22.16 7.05
CA SER A 63 -12.72 23.23 6.62
C SER A 63 -13.29 22.94 5.23
N LEU A 64 -12.44 22.51 4.29
CA LEU A 64 -12.85 22.16 2.93
C LEU A 64 -13.85 21.01 2.93
N ALA A 65 -13.65 19.98 3.75
CA ALA A 65 -14.57 18.85 3.85
C ALA A 65 -15.96 19.28 4.38
N VAL A 66 -16.01 20.15 5.38
CA VAL A 66 -17.28 20.67 5.94
C VAL A 66 -18.02 21.55 4.92
N ASP A 67 -17.30 22.41 4.21
CA ASP A 67 -17.88 23.27 3.18
C ASP A 67 -18.45 22.47 2.01
N LEU A 68 -17.73 21.44 1.54
CA LEU A 68 -18.20 20.56 0.47
C LEU A 68 -19.45 19.79 0.90
N LYS A 69 -19.46 19.24 2.13
CA LYS A 69 -20.64 18.61 2.69
C LYS A 69 -21.83 19.57 2.77
N SER A 70 -21.60 20.83 3.15
CA SER A 70 -22.66 21.84 3.29
C SER A 70 -23.24 22.27 1.95
N LYS A 71 -22.47 22.18 0.87
CA LYS A 71 -22.91 22.41 -0.50
C LYS A 71 -23.60 21.18 -1.13
N GLY A 72 -23.63 20.04 -0.43
CA GLY A 72 -24.28 18.82 -0.89
C GLY A 72 -23.45 17.97 -1.86
N TYR A 73 -22.12 18.10 -1.82
CA TYR A 73 -21.21 17.21 -2.55
C TYR A 73 -21.02 15.85 -1.86
#